data_AF-A0A496ZFJ3-F1
#
_entry.id   AF-A0A496ZFJ3-F1
#
_cell.length_a   1.000
_cell.length_b   1.000
_cell.length_c   1.000
_cell.angle_alpha   90.00
_cell.angle_beta   90.00
_cell.angle_gamma   90.00
#
_symmetry.space_group_name_H-M   'P 1'
#
loop_
_entity.id
_entity.type
_entity.pdbx_description
1 polymer ?
#
loop_
_entity_poly.entity_id
_entity_poly.type
_entity_poly.pdbx_seq_one_letter_code
_entity_poly.pdbx_strand_id
1 'polypeptide(L)'
;MIASKEKQIKYEQFVPIADVPAELICMWFDDNYHPDSWQYKQAFSAKEQQILGSFNDYYNSRCDKLPKSLVKLHADRLWSEIMLEAKKTKEAIKW
;
A
#
# COMPACT_ATOMS: atom_id res chain seq x y z
N MET A 1 -1.90 -4.92 3.41
CA MET A 1 -0.62 -5.00 4.16
C MET A 1 -0.57 -6.31 4.93
N ILE A 2 0.04 -7.35 4.36
CA ILE A 2 -0.23 -8.77 4.69
C ILE A 2 0.77 -9.34 5.74
N ALA A 3 1.44 -8.49 6.51
CA ALA A 3 2.35 -8.97 7.56
C ALA A 3 2.47 -7.96 8.70
N SER A 4 2.59 -8.44 9.94
CA SER A 4 2.91 -7.59 11.08
C SER A 4 4.30 -6.99 10.94
N LYS A 5 4.57 -5.91 11.66
CA LYS A 5 5.89 -5.26 11.71
C LYS A 5 7.02 -6.26 11.95
N GLU A 6 6.83 -7.19 12.88
CA GLU A 6 7.81 -8.22 13.24
C GLU A 6 8.07 -9.18 12.08
N LYS A 7 7.03 -9.53 11.31
CA LYS A 7 7.18 -10.39 10.14
C LYS A 7 7.91 -9.69 9.00
N GLN A 8 7.66 -8.39 8.79
CA GLN A 8 8.35 -7.59 7.77
C GLN A 8 9.85 -7.46 8.11
N ILE A 9 10.18 -7.17 9.37
CA ILE A 9 11.58 -7.09 9.84
C ILE A 9 12.29 -8.43 9.68
N LYS A 10 11.65 -9.54 10.08
CA LYS A 10 12.21 -10.88 9.89
C LYS A 10 12.46 -11.17 8.41
N TYR A 11 11.51 -10.84 7.55
CA TYR A 11 11.64 -11.07 6.11
C TYR A 11 12.84 -10.33 5.51
N GLU A 12 13.02 -9.05 5.84
CA GLU A 12 14.19 -8.25 5.41
C GLU A 12 15.51 -8.89 5.85
N GLN A 13 15.57 -9.46 7.06
CA GLN A 13 16.75 -10.17 7.55
C GLN A 13 17.02 -11.49 6.81
N PHE A 14 15.98 -12.21 6.39
CA PHE A 14 16.11 -13.50 5.71
C PHE A 14 16.32 -13.37 4.20
N VAL A 15 15.91 -12.26 3.59
CA VAL A 15 16.01 -12.02 2.15
C VAL A 15 16.73 -10.68 1.88
N PRO A 16 18.05 -10.60 2.15
CA PRO A 16 18.80 -9.34 2.09
C PRO A 16 18.95 -8.76 0.67
N ILE A 17 18.58 -9.51 -0.36
CA ILE A 17 18.54 -9.04 -1.74
C ILE A 17 17.26 -8.23 -2.04
N ALA A 18 16.21 -8.37 -1.24
CA ALA A 18 14.95 -7.66 -1.43
C ALA A 18 14.99 -6.29 -0.73
N ASP A 19 14.62 -5.23 -1.45
CA ASP A 19 14.36 -3.90 -0.87
C ASP A 19 12.95 -3.88 -0.28
N VAL A 20 12.78 -4.51 0.89
CA VAL A 20 11.48 -4.67 1.54
C VAL A 20 10.71 -3.34 1.70
N PRO A 21 11.35 -2.21 2.08
CA PRO A 21 10.68 -0.91 2.05
C PRO A 21 10.14 -0.52 0.68
N ALA A 22 10.94 -0.68 -0.38
CA ALA A 22 10.48 -0.40 -1.74
C ALA A 22 9.32 -1.31 -2.13
N GLU A 23 9.40 -2.61 -1.85
CA GLU A 23 8.30 -3.56 -2.11
C GLU A 23 7.01 -3.12 -1.41
N LEU A 24 7.08 -2.74 -0.13
CA LEU A 24 5.89 -2.28 0.61
C LEU A 24 5.29 -0.99 0.04
N ILE A 25 6.14 -0.10 -0.50
CA ILE A 25 5.70 1.17 -1.09
C ILE A 25 5.11 0.94 -2.49
N CYS A 26 5.77 0.13 -3.30
CA CYS A 26 5.44 -0.07 -4.71
C CYS A 26 4.32 -1.11 -4.93
N MET A 27 4.15 -2.09 -4.04
CA MET A 27 3.14 -3.16 -4.15
C MET A 27 1.72 -2.66 -4.43
N TRP A 28 1.36 -1.46 -3.97
CA TRP A 28 0.06 -0.88 -4.34
C TRP A 28 -0.03 -0.63 -5.85
N PHE A 29 0.98 0.01 -6.44
CA PHE A 29 1.03 0.40 -7.84
C PHE A 29 1.37 -0.77 -8.77
N ASP A 30 2.26 -1.66 -8.34
CA ASP A 30 2.79 -2.72 -9.18
C ASP A 30 1.88 -3.96 -9.21
N ASP A 31 1.17 -4.26 -8.11
CA ASP A 31 0.41 -5.51 -7.99
C ASP A 31 -1.09 -5.34 -7.73
N ASN A 32 -1.51 -4.27 -7.02
CA ASN A 32 -2.88 -4.18 -6.48
C ASN A 32 -3.79 -3.20 -7.24
N TYR A 33 -3.24 -2.14 -7.83
CA TYR A 33 -4.02 -1.06 -8.43
C TYR A 33 -3.80 -0.96 -9.94
N HIS A 34 -4.68 -1.62 -10.69
CA HIS A 34 -4.65 -1.65 -12.15
C HIS A 34 -5.97 -1.12 -12.73
N PRO A 35 -6.27 0.19 -12.60
CA PRO A 35 -7.58 0.76 -12.91
C PRO A 35 -8.01 0.55 -14.36
N ASP A 36 -7.05 0.42 -15.27
CA ASP A 36 -7.32 0.22 -16.69
C ASP A 36 -7.52 -1.23 -17.10
N SER A 37 -7.08 -2.19 -16.26
CA SER A 37 -7.22 -3.61 -16.55
C SER A 37 -8.68 -4.05 -16.55
N TRP A 38 -8.99 -5.00 -17.43
CA TRP A 38 -10.33 -5.57 -17.52
C TRP A 38 -10.72 -6.31 -16.23
N GLN A 39 -9.78 -7.02 -15.61
CA GLN A 39 -9.98 -7.75 -14.37
C GLN A 39 -10.39 -6.82 -13.23
N TYR A 40 -9.70 -5.69 -13.07
CA TYR A 40 -10.02 -4.68 -12.05
C TYR A 40 -11.42 -4.09 -12.28
N LYS A 41 -11.72 -3.69 -13.52
CA LYS A 41 -13.03 -3.11 -13.88
C LYS A 41 -14.20 -4.05 -13.63
N GLN A 42 -13.98 -5.37 -13.69
CA GLN A 42 -14.99 -6.37 -13.36
C GLN A 42 -15.04 -6.76 -11.88
N ALA A 43 -13.90 -6.71 -11.18
CA ALA A 43 -13.82 -7.07 -9.77
C ALA A 43 -14.48 -6.05 -8.84
N PHE A 44 -14.56 -4.79 -9.25
CA PHE A 44 -15.08 -3.68 -8.44
C PHE A 44 -16.21 -2.96 -9.13
N SER A 45 -17.25 -2.59 -8.37
CA SER A 45 -18.31 -1.69 -8.82
C SER A 45 -17.77 -0.28 -9.10
N ALA A 46 -18.50 0.52 -9.88
CA ALA A 46 -18.10 1.90 -10.18
C ALA A 46 -17.84 2.75 -8.91
N LYS A 47 -18.62 2.51 -7.84
CA LYS A 47 -18.43 3.19 -6.55
C LYS A 47 -17.13 2.77 -5.86
N GLU A 48 -16.84 1.47 -5.85
CA GLU A 48 -15.59 0.95 -5.28
C GLU A 48 -14.38 1.44 -6.07
N GLN A 49 -14.46 1.47 -7.41
CA GLN A 49 -13.42 2.01 -8.28
C GLN A 49 -13.13 3.48 -7.95
N GLN A 50 -14.15 4.30 -7.71
CA GLN A 50 -13.99 5.71 -7.31
C GLN A 50 -13.30 5.84 -5.95
N ILE A 51 -13.68 5.02 -4.96
CA ILE A 51 -13.08 5.01 -3.63
C ILE A 51 -11.61 4.60 -3.71
N LEU A 52 -11.29 3.53 -4.44
CA LEU A 52 -9.93 3.06 -4.67
C LEU A 52 -9.09 4.08 -5.44
N GLY A 53 -9.67 4.78 -6.42
CA GLY A 53 -9.02 5.90 -7.10
C GLY A 53 -8.69 7.07 -6.16
N SER A 54 -9.61 7.42 -5.26
CA SER A 54 -9.37 8.47 -4.27
C SER A 54 -8.23 8.10 -3.32
N PHE A 55 -8.15 6.82 -2.91
CA PHE A 55 -7.03 6.32 -2.12
C PHE A 55 -5.72 6.33 -2.91
N ASN A 56 -5.74 5.95 -4.19
CA ASN A 56 -4.57 6.00 -5.05
C ASN A 56 -4.00 7.43 -5.15
N ASP A 57 -4.85 8.43 -5.38
CA ASP A 57 -4.43 9.83 -5.45
C ASP A 57 -3.82 10.29 -4.11
N TYR A 58 -4.45 9.90 -3.00
CA TYR A 58 -3.95 10.18 -1.65
C TYR A 58 -2.56 9.57 -1.40
N TYR A 59 -2.36 8.32 -1.81
CA TYR A 59 -1.09 7.61 -1.67
C TYR A 59 -0.03 8.25 -2.56
N ASN A 60 -0.32 8.41 -3.85
CA ASN A 60 0.61 8.89 -4.86
C ASN A 60 1.15 10.29 -4.52
N SER A 61 0.33 11.17 -3.94
CA SER A 61 0.80 12.51 -3.53
C SER A 61 1.74 12.51 -2.31
N ARG A 62 2.00 11.35 -1.70
CA ARG A 62 2.75 11.20 -0.44
C ARG A 62 3.91 10.20 -0.53
N CYS A 63 3.85 9.22 -1.43
CA CYS A 63 4.81 8.11 -1.48
C CYS A 63 6.28 8.56 -1.65
N ASP A 64 6.53 9.58 -2.45
CA ASP A 64 7.88 10.13 -2.69
C ASP A 64 8.57 10.67 -1.42
N LYS A 65 7.79 10.97 -0.37
CA LYS A 65 8.29 11.49 0.91
C LYS A 65 8.60 10.38 1.91
N LEU A 66 8.26 9.13 1.60
CA LEU A 66 8.45 8.01 2.51
C LEU A 66 9.92 7.61 2.60
N PRO A 67 10.40 7.20 3.78
CA PRO A 67 11.77 6.74 3.95
C PRO A 67 11.97 5.35 3.32
N LYS A 68 13.14 5.15 2.72
CA LYS A 68 13.56 3.87 2.11
C LYS A 68 14.17 2.87 3.09
N SER A 69 13.88 3.00 4.37
CA SER A 69 14.40 2.11 5.42
C SER A 69 13.23 1.58 6.21
N LEU A 70 13.15 0.27 6.42
CA LEU A 70 11.99 -0.37 7.03
C LEU A 70 11.73 0.15 8.45
N VAL A 71 12.80 0.31 9.23
CA VAL A 71 12.73 0.85 10.59
C VAL A 71 12.21 2.29 10.58
N LYS A 72 12.71 3.13 9.67
CA LYS A 72 12.24 4.53 9.55
C LYS A 72 10.81 4.59 9.03
N LEU A 73 10.44 3.73 8.09
CA LEU A 73 9.10 3.64 7.51
C LEU A 73 8.07 3.29 8.59
N HIS A 74 8.36 2.32 9.45
CA HIS A 74 7.48 1.98 10.57
C HIS A 74 7.35 3.07 11.62
N ALA A 75 8.33 3.96 11.74
CA ALA A 75 8.29 5.10 12.66
C ALA A 75 7.72 6.36 11.98
N ASP A 76 7.48 6.32 10.68
CA ASP A 76 7.10 7.48 9.89
C ASP A 76 5.60 7.81 10.06
N ARG A 77 5.33 9.10 10.26
CA ARG A 77 3.98 9.61 10.44
C ARG A 77 3.16 9.53 9.16
N LEU A 78 3.75 9.84 8.00
CA LEU A 78 3.04 9.76 6.72
C LEU A 78 2.71 8.31 6.38
N TRP A 79 3.60 7.37 6.67
CA TRP A 79 3.30 5.94 6.51
C TRP A 79 2.12 5.50 7.37
N SER A 80 2.08 5.96 8.63
CA SER A 80 0.96 5.66 9.54
C SER A 80 -0.36 6.24 9.04
N GLU A 81 -0.34 7.46 8.48
CA GLU A 81 -1.51 8.10 7.87
C GLU A 81 -1.98 7.34 6.61
N ILE A 82 -1.08 6.95 5.72
CA ILE A 82 -1.38 6.12 4.54
C ILE A 82 -2.02 4.81 4.96
N MET A 83 -1.49 4.15 5.98
CA MET A 83 -2.03 2.88 6.46
C MET A 83 -3.39 3.00 7.12
N LEU A 84 -3.63 4.10 7.83
CA LEU A 84 -4.96 4.41 8.34
C LEU A 84 -5.95 4.63 7.21
N GLU A 85 -5.57 5.38 6.17
CA GLU A 85 -6.43 5.62 5.02
C GLU A 85 -6.69 4.34 4.20
N ALA A 86 -5.68 3.47 4.05
CA ALA A 86 -5.85 2.16 3.45
C ALA A 86 -6.86 1.30 4.23
N LYS A 87 -6.82 1.35 5.57
CA LYS A 87 -7.79 0.66 6.42
C LYS A 87 -9.21 1.20 6.22
N LYS A 88 -9.40 2.52 6.21
CA LYS A 88 -10.72 3.13 5.96
C LYS A 88 -11.25 2.78 4.57
N THR A 89 -10.38 2.84 3.55
CA THR A 89 -10.72 2.50 2.17
C THR A 89 -11.21 1.05 2.08
N LYS A 90 -10.46 0.12 2.71
CA LYS A 90 -10.83 -1.29 2.81
C LYS A 90 -12.20 -1.49 3.48
N GLU A 91 -12.44 -0.84 4.62
CA GLU A 91 -13.73 -0.88 5.31
C GLU A 91 -14.88 -0.31 4.46
N ALA A 92 -14.63 0.77 3.70
CA ALA A 92 -15.62 1.42 2.86
C ALA A 92 -16.07 0.56 1.66
N ILE A 93 -15.16 -0.27 1.12
CA ILE A 93 -15.46 -1.22 0.05
C ILE A 93 -15.86 -2.61 0.57
N LYS A 94 -15.91 -2.80 1.90
CA LYS A 94 -16.31 -4.06 2.56
C LYS A 94 -15.45 -5.29 2.21
N TRP A 95 -14.17 -5.09 1.96
CA TRP A 95 -13.17 -6.16 1.77
C TRP A 95 -12.33 -6.39 3.03
#